data_AF-A0A954T3B7-F1
#
_entry.id   AF-A0A954T3B7-F1
#
_cell.length_a   1.000
_cell.length_b   1.000
_cell.length_c   1.000
_cell.angle_alpha   90.00
_cell.angle_beta   90.00
_cell.angle_gamma   90.00
#
_symmetry.space_group_name_H-M   'P 1'
#
loop_
_entity.id
_entity.type
_entity.pdbx_description
1 polymer ?
#
loop_
_entity_poly.entity_id
_entity_poly.type
_entity_poly.pdbx_seq_one_letter_code
_entity_poly.pdbx_strand_id
1 'polypeptide(L)'
;SEPESKQGRKVERAIVRYFVRMAGRATPFGLFAGCAVGRIDTATHLTVPDRTTHRRHTRLDMEYVFQLAEALATSTQLRSELRFRPNSTLYRAAGRLRYAESRIVGNTRNHRLVVVDETDYLLATIERAGAGASLEALAAALVDDEITLEDAEAYLAELIDSQILVSELEPPVTGPEQISHLIEQLTPHRPVNEITQRLCELREGMSQLDHNRTANTPDAYRRL
;
A
#
# COMPACT_ATOMS: atom_id res chain seq x y z
N SER A 1 0.55 -5.97 -40.14
CA SER A 1 1.36 -6.69 -39.13
C SER A 1 2.54 -7.35 -39.83
N GLU A 2 3.78 -7.15 -39.37
CA GLU A 2 4.99 -7.76 -39.95
C GLU A 2 5.56 -8.84 -39.01
N PRO A 3 5.06 -10.09 -39.07
CA PRO A 3 5.43 -11.16 -38.13
C PRO A 3 6.91 -11.55 -38.23
N GLU A 4 7.51 -11.48 -39.42
CA GLU A 4 8.93 -11.83 -39.66
C GLU A 4 9.93 -10.76 -39.19
N SER A 5 9.44 -9.56 -38.87
CA SER A 5 10.27 -8.50 -38.32
C SER A 5 10.93 -8.93 -37.00
N LYS A 6 12.03 -8.27 -36.60
CA LYS A 6 12.67 -8.51 -35.30
C LYS A 6 11.68 -8.35 -34.14
N GLN A 7 10.76 -7.39 -34.25
CA GLN A 7 9.72 -7.13 -33.27
C GLN A 7 8.63 -8.21 -33.30
N GLY A 8 8.19 -8.65 -34.48
CA GLY A 8 7.21 -9.73 -34.65
C GLY A 8 7.68 -11.04 -34.02
N ARG A 9 8.91 -11.47 -34.32
CA ARG A 9 9.54 -12.65 -33.69
C ARG A 9 9.71 -12.52 -32.18
N LYS A 10 9.95 -11.31 -31.66
CA LYS A 10 10.02 -11.05 -30.21
C LYS A 10 8.65 -11.25 -29.54
N VAL A 11 7.57 -10.77 -30.17
CA VAL A 11 6.19 -10.93 -29.69
C VAL A 11 5.76 -12.38 -29.76
N GLU A 12 5.99 -13.07 -30.88
CA GLU A 12 5.70 -14.50 -31.04
C GLU A 12 6.35 -15.33 -29.92
N ARG A 13 7.66 -15.15 -29.71
CA ARG A 13 8.39 -15.83 -28.62
C ARG A 13 7.80 -15.52 -27.24
N ALA A 14 7.29 -14.31 -27.02
CA ALA A 14 6.64 -13.96 -25.76
C ALA A 14 5.30 -14.68 -25.57
N ILE A 15 4.47 -14.75 -26.61
CA ILE A 15 3.20 -15.47 -26.61
C ILE A 15 3.43 -16.95 -26.33
N VAL A 16 4.39 -17.58 -27.02
CA VAL A 16 4.75 -18.99 -26.80
C VAL A 16 5.19 -19.23 -25.35
N ARG A 17 6.03 -18.35 -24.78
CA ARG A 17 6.42 -18.47 -23.36
C ARG A 17 5.23 -18.40 -22.40
N TYR A 18 4.28 -17.51 -22.65
CA TYR A 18 3.06 -17.43 -21.84
C TYR A 18 2.17 -18.66 -21.99
N PHE A 19 2.01 -19.18 -23.20
CA PHE A 19 1.26 -20.41 -23.46
C PHE A 19 1.86 -21.61 -22.73
N VAL A 20 3.18 -21.82 -22.85
CA VAL A 20 3.88 -22.90 -22.15
C VAL A 20 3.75 -22.75 -20.63
N ARG A 21 3.82 -21.51 -20.10
CA ARG A 21 3.62 -21.26 -18.67
C ARG A 21 2.20 -21.63 -18.23
N MET A 22 1.19 -21.23 -18.98
CA MET A 22 -0.21 -21.57 -18.72
C MET A 22 -0.47 -23.08 -18.69
N ALA A 23 0.15 -23.81 -19.61
CA ALA A 23 -0.10 -25.24 -19.76
C ALA A 23 0.73 -26.13 -18.84
N GLY A 24 1.90 -25.66 -18.36
CA GLY A 24 2.90 -26.54 -17.76
C GLY A 24 3.51 -26.08 -16.43
N ARG A 25 3.16 -24.91 -15.88
CA ARG A 25 3.73 -24.43 -14.60
C ARG A 25 2.65 -24.19 -13.56
N ALA A 26 2.78 -24.87 -12.42
CA ALA A 26 1.90 -24.70 -11.27
C ALA A 26 2.21 -23.48 -10.37
N THR A 27 3.26 -22.70 -10.67
CA THR A 27 3.62 -21.52 -9.86
C THR A 27 2.57 -20.40 -10.03
N PRO A 28 1.85 -20.00 -8.95
CA PRO A 28 0.80 -18.98 -9.01
C PRO A 28 1.29 -17.69 -9.66
N PHE A 29 0.61 -17.27 -10.73
CA PHE A 29 0.90 -16.01 -11.42
C PHE A 29 -0.31 -15.56 -12.23
N GLY A 30 -0.89 -14.42 -11.84
CA GLY A 30 -2.08 -13.86 -12.48
C GLY A 30 -3.20 -14.89 -12.57
N LEU A 31 -3.70 -15.13 -13.78
CA LEU A 31 -4.81 -16.05 -14.07
C LEU A 31 -4.37 -17.42 -14.59
N PHE A 32 -3.07 -17.74 -14.56
CA PHE A 32 -2.54 -18.97 -15.17
C PHE A 32 -2.49 -20.17 -14.22
N ALA A 33 -2.39 -19.91 -12.92
CA ALA A 33 -2.38 -20.92 -11.87
C ALA A 33 -3.00 -20.32 -10.60
N GLY A 34 -3.57 -21.16 -9.75
CA GLY A 34 -4.20 -20.77 -8.49
C GLY A 34 -3.69 -21.58 -7.31
N CYS A 35 -4.21 -21.25 -6.12
CA CYS A 35 -3.92 -21.96 -4.89
C CYS A 35 -5.17 -22.69 -4.40
N ALA A 36 -4.99 -23.85 -3.79
CA ALA A 36 -6.04 -24.59 -3.10
C ALA A 36 -5.47 -25.19 -1.81
N VAL A 37 -6.34 -25.40 -0.82
CA VAL A 37 -5.97 -26.03 0.45
C VAL A 37 -6.25 -27.53 0.35
N GLY A 38 -5.22 -28.33 0.60
CA GLY A 38 -5.35 -29.78 0.76
C GLY A 38 -5.55 -30.18 2.22
N ARG A 39 -6.05 -31.39 2.45
CA ARG A 39 -6.13 -32.01 3.78
C ARG A 39 -5.28 -33.27 3.80
N ILE A 40 -4.58 -33.49 4.91
CA ILE A 40 -3.88 -34.76 5.15
C ILE A 40 -4.93 -35.77 5.65
N ASP A 41 -4.94 -36.95 5.03
CA ASP A 41 -5.91 -38.01 5.32
C ASP A 41 -5.27 -39.39 5.09
N THR A 42 -5.97 -40.46 5.48
CA THR A 42 -5.50 -41.84 5.34
C THR A 42 -5.44 -42.33 3.90
N ALA A 43 -6.08 -41.62 2.96
CA ALA A 43 -6.08 -41.94 1.54
C ALA A 43 -5.83 -40.69 0.69
N THR A 44 -5.12 -40.86 -0.42
CA THR A 44 -4.87 -39.78 -1.38
C THR A 44 -6.09 -39.54 -2.25
N HIS A 45 -6.65 -38.33 -2.22
CA HIS A 45 -7.73 -37.91 -3.10
C HIS A 45 -7.42 -36.53 -3.71
N LEU A 46 -7.00 -36.53 -4.98
CA LEU A 46 -6.59 -35.31 -5.69
C LEU A 46 -7.63 -34.97 -6.76
N THR A 47 -8.64 -34.19 -6.36
CA THR A 47 -9.67 -33.68 -7.27
C THR A 47 -9.58 -32.17 -7.36
N VAL A 48 -9.48 -31.65 -8.58
CA VAL A 48 -9.59 -30.22 -8.84
C VAL A 48 -11.06 -29.88 -9.05
N PRO A 49 -11.65 -28.98 -8.24
CA PRO A 49 -13.03 -28.55 -8.42
C PRO A 49 -13.25 -27.90 -9.79
N ASP A 50 -14.51 -27.93 -10.25
CA ASP A 50 -14.91 -27.27 -11.49
C ASP A 50 -14.50 -25.78 -11.49
N ARG A 51 -14.12 -25.27 -12.66
CA ARG A 51 -13.62 -23.89 -12.81
C ARG A 51 -14.63 -22.83 -12.35
N THR A 52 -15.93 -23.12 -12.39
CA THR A 52 -16.99 -22.23 -11.89
C THR A 52 -16.97 -22.03 -10.37
N THR A 53 -16.23 -22.88 -9.65
CA THR A 53 -16.02 -22.76 -8.19
C THR A 53 -14.74 -22.01 -7.84
N HIS A 54 -13.89 -21.72 -8.83
CA HIS A 54 -12.65 -20.98 -8.61
C HIS A 54 -12.99 -19.52 -8.28
N ARG A 55 -12.25 -18.95 -7.34
CA ARG A 55 -12.40 -17.55 -6.95
C ARG A 55 -11.22 -16.76 -7.46
N ARG A 56 -11.49 -15.58 -8.01
CA ARG A 56 -10.46 -14.57 -8.27
C ARG A 56 -10.43 -13.60 -7.09
N HIS A 57 -9.24 -13.07 -6.85
CA HIS A 57 -9.01 -11.95 -5.95
C HIS A 57 -8.16 -10.93 -6.68
N THR A 58 -8.74 -9.78 -6.98
CA THR A 58 -8.08 -8.68 -7.68
C THR A 58 -7.68 -7.63 -6.66
N ARG A 59 -6.42 -7.23 -6.70
CA ARG A 59 -5.87 -6.14 -5.87
C ARG A 59 -5.14 -5.15 -6.74
N LEU A 60 -5.08 -3.89 -6.30
CA LEU A 60 -4.20 -2.92 -6.92
C LEU A 60 -2.74 -3.30 -6.71
N ASP A 61 -1.90 -2.83 -7.63
CA ASP A 61 -0.47 -2.91 -7.43
C ASP A 61 -0.08 -2.17 -6.15
N MET A 62 0.73 -2.82 -5.31
CA MET A 62 1.03 -2.31 -3.97
C MET A 62 1.82 -1.02 -4.05
N GLU A 63 2.76 -0.94 -5.00
CA GLU A 63 3.59 0.24 -5.21
C GLU A 63 2.73 1.42 -5.66
N TYR A 64 1.76 1.18 -6.56
CA TYR A 64 0.78 2.20 -6.94
C TYR A 64 0.00 2.76 -5.74
N VAL A 65 -0.50 1.89 -4.84
CA VAL A 65 -1.28 2.34 -3.67
C VAL A 65 -0.41 3.15 -2.71
N PHE A 66 0.85 2.74 -2.50
CA PHE A 66 1.79 3.50 -1.67
C PHE A 66 2.09 4.89 -2.26
N GLN A 67 2.37 4.98 -3.56
CA GLN A 67 2.62 6.26 -4.22
C GLN A 67 1.39 7.17 -4.18
N LEU A 68 0.19 6.61 -4.34
CA LEU A 68 -1.05 7.37 -4.21
C LEU A 68 -1.22 7.94 -2.80
N ALA A 69 -1.02 7.10 -1.77
CA ALA A 69 -1.12 7.53 -0.38
C ALA A 69 -0.10 8.63 -0.03
N GLU A 70 1.14 8.50 -0.50
CA GLU A 70 2.20 9.50 -0.33
C GLU A 70 1.84 10.84 -1.01
N ALA A 71 1.39 10.78 -2.26
CA ALA A 71 0.96 11.98 -2.99
C ALA A 71 -0.19 12.69 -2.28
N LEU A 72 -1.19 11.95 -1.79
CA LEU A 72 -2.30 12.51 -1.02
C LEU A 72 -1.83 13.13 0.31
N ALA A 73 -0.94 12.45 1.03
CA ALA A 73 -0.40 12.90 2.31
C ALA A 73 0.44 14.19 2.19
N THR A 74 1.09 14.41 1.04
CA THR A 74 1.86 15.63 0.75
C THR A 74 1.00 16.78 0.23
N SER A 75 -0.27 16.53 -0.15
CA SER A 75 -1.12 17.58 -0.70
C SER A 75 -1.47 18.63 0.37
N THR A 76 -1.28 19.91 0.04
CA THR A 76 -1.54 21.02 0.97
C THR A 76 -2.99 21.05 1.47
N GLN A 77 -3.92 20.57 0.65
CA GLN A 77 -5.35 20.53 0.95
C GLN A 77 -5.71 19.48 2.00
N LEU A 78 -4.96 18.38 2.07
CA LEU A 78 -5.28 17.26 2.95
C LEU A 78 -4.36 17.21 4.17
N ARG A 79 -3.08 17.59 4.02
CA ARG A 79 -2.05 17.43 5.05
C ARG A 79 -2.42 18.02 6.40
N SER A 80 -3.11 19.16 6.43
CA SER A 80 -3.55 19.81 7.67
C SER A 80 -4.68 19.06 8.39
N GLU A 81 -5.48 18.28 7.66
CA GLU A 81 -6.57 17.50 8.24
C GLU A 81 -6.14 16.09 8.67
N LEU A 82 -5.01 15.59 8.17
CA LEU A 82 -4.51 14.25 8.45
C LEU A 82 -4.00 14.11 9.88
N ARG A 83 -4.13 12.89 10.40
CA ARG A 83 -3.45 12.45 11.61
C ARG A 83 -2.16 11.74 11.28
N PHE A 84 -1.19 11.94 12.16
CA PHE A 84 0.13 11.33 12.11
C PHE A 84 0.33 10.44 13.32
N ARG A 85 0.98 9.30 13.09
CA ARG A 85 1.27 8.26 14.08
C ARG A 85 2.76 7.95 14.06
N PRO A 86 3.34 7.43 15.16
CA PRO A 86 4.69 6.90 15.10
C PRO A 86 4.79 5.79 14.06
N ASN A 87 5.91 5.73 13.36
CA ASN A 87 6.22 4.64 12.44
C ASN A 87 6.07 3.30 13.17
N SER A 88 5.30 2.39 12.59
CA SER A 88 4.98 1.08 13.19
C SER A 88 6.20 0.19 13.42
N THR A 89 7.33 0.51 12.79
CA THR A 89 8.60 -0.19 12.97
C THR A 89 9.51 0.46 14.01
N LEU A 90 9.07 1.54 14.67
CA LEU A 90 9.83 2.25 15.68
C LEU A 90 9.88 1.46 16.99
N TYR A 91 11.10 1.21 17.47
CA TYR A 91 11.35 0.53 18.75
C TYR A 91 12.59 1.08 19.44
N ARG A 92 12.64 0.89 20.75
CA ARG A 92 13.78 1.27 21.60
C ARG A 92 14.73 0.08 21.78
N ALA A 93 16.03 0.32 21.62
CA ALA A 93 17.06 -0.64 22.00
C ALA A 93 18.36 0.07 22.41
N ALA A 94 19.07 -0.42 23.42
CA ALA A 94 20.36 0.15 23.86
C ALA A 94 20.36 1.70 24.00
N GLY A 95 19.29 2.27 24.57
CA GLY A 95 19.15 3.72 24.80
C GLY A 95 18.94 4.57 23.54
N ARG A 96 18.53 3.96 22.41
CA ARG A 96 18.27 4.65 21.14
C ARG A 96 17.01 4.14 20.48
N LEU A 97 16.35 5.02 19.72
CA LEU A 97 15.24 4.65 18.85
C LEU A 97 15.77 4.12 17.52
N ARG A 98 15.11 3.08 17.02
CA ARG A 98 15.38 2.46 15.72
C ARG A 98 14.10 2.26 14.96
N TYR A 99 14.13 2.47 13.65
CA TYR A 99 12.99 2.23 12.78
C TYR A 99 13.46 1.94 11.34
N ALA A 100 12.60 1.33 10.54
CA ALA A 100 12.83 1.14 9.12
C ALA A 100 12.32 2.36 8.35
N GLU A 101 13.24 3.07 7.70
CA GLU A 101 12.92 4.10 6.73
C GLU A 101 12.81 3.45 5.34
N SER A 102 11.87 3.92 4.54
CA SER A 102 11.64 3.44 3.18
C SER A 102 11.98 4.54 2.19
N ARG A 103 12.80 4.26 1.17
CA ARG A 103 13.05 5.23 0.09
C ARG A 103 12.86 4.58 -1.27
N ILE A 104 12.26 5.33 -2.19
CA ILE A 104 12.15 4.93 -3.59
C ILE A 104 13.47 5.31 -4.29
N VAL A 105 14.19 4.32 -4.79
CA VAL A 105 15.36 4.52 -5.65
C VAL A 105 15.05 3.93 -7.01
N GLY A 106 14.77 4.81 -7.99
CA GLY A 106 14.27 4.39 -9.30
C GLY A 106 12.83 3.87 -9.20
N ASN A 107 12.63 2.57 -9.49
CA ASN A 107 11.32 1.90 -9.42
C ASN A 107 11.31 0.78 -8.37
N THR A 108 12.14 0.91 -7.34
CA THR A 108 12.30 -0.08 -6.27
C THR A 108 12.32 0.60 -4.92
N ARG A 109 11.51 0.07 -4.01
CA ARG A 109 11.45 0.48 -2.62
C ARG A 109 12.57 -0.20 -1.83
N ASN A 110 13.47 0.59 -1.27
CA ASN A 110 14.57 0.13 -0.44
C ASN A 110 14.32 0.52 1.01
N HIS A 111 14.55 -0.42 1.93
CA HIS A 111 14.43 -0.18 3.36
C HIS A 111 15.81 -0.08 4.01
N ARG A 112 15.97 0.89 4.92
CA ARG A 112 17.17 1.04 5.74
C ARG A 112 16.78 1.18 7.20
N LEU A 113 17.56 0.55 8.08
CA LEU A 113 17.46 0.78 9.51
C LEU A 113 18.09 2.14 9.86
N VAL A 114 17.28 3.03 10.44
CA VAL A 114 17.70 4.33 10.96
C VAL A 114 17.78 4.26 12.47
N VAL A 115 18.71 5.03 13.05
CA VAL A 115 18.93 5.14 14.49
C VAL A 115 18.94 6.62 14.85
N VAL A 116 18.13 7.00 15.84
CA VAL A 116 18.08 8.37 16.35
C VAL A 116 18.26 8.38 17.86
N ASP A 117 18.90 9.43 18.36
CA ASP A 117 19.05 9.63 19.80
C ASP A 117 17.70 10.05 20.42
N GLU A 118 17.51 9.65 21.67
CA GLU A 118 16.30 9.96 22.42
C GLU A 118 16.40 11.35 23.03
N THR A 119 15.37 12.16 22.81
CA THR A 119 15.18 13.43 23.53
C THR A 119 13.79 13.42 24.18
N ASP A 120 13.64 14.16 25.27
CA ASP A 120 12.36 14.22 25.99
C ASP A 120 11.24 14.76 25.09
N TYR A 121 11.52 15.77 24.27
CA TYR A 121 10.58 16.30 23.29
C TYR A 121 10.18 15.27 22.22
N LEU A 122 11.13 14.47 21.72
CA LEU A 122 10.85 13.42 20.73
C LEU A 122 9.97 12.32 21.33
N LEU A 123 10.31 11.84 22.54
CA LEU A 123 9.56 10.80 23.22
C LEU A 123 8.13 11.26 23.53
N ALA A 124 7.96 12.48 24.04
CA ALA A 124 6.64 13.04 24.31
C ALA A 124 5.81 13.25 23.03
N THR A 125 6.45 13.63 21.91
CA THR A 125 5.78 13.76 20.60
C THR A 125 5.30 12.40 20.10
N ILE A 126 6.14 11.37 20.17
CA ILE A 126 5.80 9.98 19.80
C ILE A 126 4.63 9.48 20.65
N GLU A 127 4.64 9.72 21.96
CA GLU A 127 3.57 9.30 22.87
C GLU A 127 2.24 9.98 22.51
N ARG A 128 2.24 11.30 22.30
CA ARG A 128 1.03 12.05 21.90
C ARG A 128 0.47 11.60 20.56
N ALA A 129 1.35 11.25 19.61
CA ALA A 129 0.94 10.75 18.31
C ALA A 129 0.47 9.28 18.33
N GLY A 130 0.60 8.56 19.45
CA GLY A 130 0.39 7.11 19.52
C GLY A 130 -0.96 6.61 18.98
N ALA A 131 -2.03 7.36 19.19
CA ALA A 131 -3.37 7.06 18.65
C ALA A 131 -3.71 7.83 17.35
N GLY A 132 -2.79 8.65 16.85
CA GLY A 132 -3.00 9.56 15.73
C GLY A 132 -3.36 10.97 16.19
N ALA A 133 -2.48 11.93 15.92
CA ALA A 133 -2.66 13.34 16.25
C ALA A 133 -2.51 14.23 15.00
N SER A 134 -3.26 15.34 14.94
CA SER A 134 -3.04 16.36 13.91
C SER A 134 -1.74 17.11 14.16
N LEU A 135 -1.14 17.66 13.10
CA LEU A 135 0.07 18.47 13.23
C LEU A 135 -0.14 19.70 14.10
N GLU A 136 -1.31 20.32 14.01
CA GLU A 136 -1.70 21.45 14.87
C GLU A 136 -1.66 21.07 16.36
N ALA A 137 -2.24 19.91 16.73
CA ALA A 137 -2.26 19.46 18.12
C ALA A 137 -0.86 19.10 18.63
N LEU A 138 -0.02 18.52 17.77
CA LEU A 138 1.38 18.21 18.12
C LEU A 138 2.20 19.50 18.26
N ALA A 139 2.03 20.47 17.35
CA ALA A 139 2.76 21.73 17.37
C ALA A 139 2.40 22.54 18.61
N ALA A 140 1.11 22.66 18.92
CA ALA A 140 0.63 23.34 20.13
C ALA A 140 1.16 22.72 21.43
N ALA A 141 1.45 21.41 21.44
CA ALA A 141 2.01 20.73 22.60
C ALA A 141 3.54 20.86 22.74
N LEU A 142 4.21 21.37 21.70
CA LEU A 142 5.65 21.63 21.67
C LEU A 142 5.99 23.10 21.97
N VAL A 143 5.05 24.03 21.73
CA VAL A 143 5.25 25.46 22.00
C VAL A 143 5.40 25.71 23.50
N ASP A 144 6.44 26.46 23.86
CA ASP A 144 6.71 26.96 25.22
C ASP A 144 7.41 28.33 25.16
N ASP A 145 7.99 28.80 26.28
CA ASP A 145 8.67 30.10 26.34
C ASP A 145 9.94 30.17 25.47
N GLU A 146 10.50 29.02 25.07
CA GLU A 146 11.72 28.88 24.26
C GLU A 146 11.43 28.40 22.83
N ILE A 147 10.32 27.70 22.60
CA ILE A 147 9.96 27.09 21.31
C ILE A 147 8.79 27.84 20.68
N THR A 148 9.04 28.47 19.53
CA THR A 148 7.97 29.14 18.77
C THR A 148 7.11 28.13 18.01
N LEU A 149 5.91 28.54 17.59
CA LEU A 149 5.05 27.70 16.74
C LEU A 149 5.73 27.32 15.42
N GLU A 150 6.49 28.25 14.83
CA GLU A 150 7.22 28.01 13.59
C GLU A 150 8.31 26.96 13.78
N ASP A 151 9.05 27.00 14.89
CA ASP A 151 10.05 25.99 15.24
C ASP A 151 9.41 24.61 15.46
N ALA A 152 8.25 24.56 16.12
CA ALA A 152 7.51 23.33 16.34
C ALA A 152 6.99 22.73 15.02
N GLU A 153 6.44 23.54 14.12
CA GLU A 153 5.98 23.09 12.81
C GLU A 153 7.13 22.59 11.93
N ALA A 154 8.27 23.29 11.93
CA ALA A 154 9.48 22.87 11.22
C ALA A 154 10.01 21.54 11.76
N TYR A 155 10.07 21.38 13.09
CA TYR A 155 10.47 20.13 13.72
C TYR A 155 9.55 18.96 13.35
N LEU A 156 8.24 19.16 13.38
CA LEU A 156 7.28 18.13 12.96
C LEU A 156 7.42 17.77 11.49
N ALA A 157 7.71 18.75 10.62
CA ALA A 157 8.02 18.48 9.21
C ALA A 157 9.26 17.58 9.09
N GLU A 158 10.33 17.82 9.84
CA GLU A 158 11.50 16.94 9.87
C GLU A 158 11.20 15.53 10.36
N LEU A 159 10.32 15.38 11.38
CA LEU A 159 9.89 14.06 11.85
C LEU A 159 9.10 13.28 10.80
N ILE A 160 8.31 13.97 9.98
CA ILE A 160 7.54 13.38 8.88
C ILE A 160 8.48 13.00 7.72
N ASP A 161 9.37 13.91 7.34
CA ASP A 161 10.33 13.70 6.25
C ASP A 161 11.32 12.58 6.59
N SER A 162 11.65 12.44 7.88
CA SER A 162 12.46 11.33 8.40
C SER A 162 11.66 10.05 8.65
N GLN A 163 10.35 10.05 8.42
CA GLN A 163 9.42 8.95 8.67
C GLN A 163 9.42 8.41 10.10
N ILE A 164 9.70 9.26 11.09
CA ILE A 164 9.45 8.97 12.51
C ILE A 164 7.95 9.06 12.76
N LEU A 165 7.33 10.10 12.21
CA LEU A 165 5.88 10.24 12.11
C LEU A 165 5.45 9.89 10.68
N VAL A 166 4.41 9.07 10.56
CA VAL A 166 3.83 8.63 9.30
C VAL A 166 2.36 9.02 9.26
N SER A 167 1.88 9.35 8.06
CA SER A 167 0.46 9.67 7.83
C SER A 167 -0.40 8.44 8.08
N GLU A 168 -1.61 8.63 8.60
CA GLU A 168 -2.59 7.55 8.70
C GLU A 168 -3.00 6.95 7.35
N LEU A 169 -2.73 7.65 6.24
CA LEU A 169 -2.91 7.12 4.89
C LEU A 169 -1.91 6.02 4.53
N GLU A 170 -0.84 5.82 5.31
CA GLU A 170 0.15 4.78 5.04
C GLU A 170 -0.52 3.39 4.91
N PRO A 171 -0.43 2.74 3.74
CA PRO A 171 -1.08 1.46 3.53
C PRO A 171 -0.53 0.36 4.45
N PRO A 172 -1.40 -0.43 5.11
CA PRO A 172 -0.95 -1.54 5.93
C PRO A 172 -0.33 -2.65 5.07
N VAL A 173 0.81 -3.18 5.54
CA VAL A 173 1.47 -4.35 4.91
C VAL A 173 0.73 -5.64 5.26
N THR A 174 0.15 -5.70 6.46
CA THR A 174 -0.64 -6.83 6.97
C THR A 174 -1.96 -6.33 7.51
N GLY A 175 -3.02 -7.13 7.37
CA GLY A 175 -4.35 -6.78 7.87
C GLY A 175 -5.33 -6.48 6.74
N PRO A 176 -6.19 -5.46 6.85
CA PRO A 176 -7.16 -5.11 5.81
C PRO A 176 -6.54 -4.84 4.44
N GLU A 177 -7.33 -5.03 3.39
CA GLU A 177 -6.95 -4.70 2.01
C GLU A 177 -6.62 -3.20 1.87
N GLN A 178 -5.51 -2.89 1.19
CA GLN A 178 -4.93 -1.54 1.20
C GLN A 178 -5.87 -0.46 0.63
N ILE A 179 -6.59 -0.79 -0.46
CA ILE A 179 -7.56 0.14 -1.05
C ILE A 179 -8.72 0.45 -0.09
N SER A 180 -9.13 -0.53 0.71
CA SER A 180 -10.21 -0.33 1.69
C SER A 180 -9.74 0.52 2.85
N HIS A 181 -8.51 0.30 3.34
CA HIS A 181 -7.87 1.17 4.33
C HIS A 181 -7.80 2.61 3.82
N LEU A 182 -7.30 2.82 2.61
CA LEU A 182 -7.17 4.16 2.04
C LEU A 182 -8.53 4.87 1.92
N ILE A 183 -9.57 4.18 1.44
CA ILE A 183 -10.94 4.74 1.37
C ILE A 183 -11.44 5.11 2.77
N GLU A 184 -11.25 4.24 3.77
CA GLU A 184 -11.67 4.49 5.15
C GLU A 184 -11.02 5.74 5.72
N GLN A 185 -9.70 5.90 5.53
CA GLN A 185 -8.98 7.08 6.00
C GLN A 185 -9.34 8.35 5.23
N LEU A 186 -9.69 8.27 3.94
CA LEU A 186 -10.04 9.45 3.14
C LEU A 186 -11.50 9.90 3.32
N THR A 187 -12.40 9.01 3.73
CA THR A 187 -13.84 9.29 3.88
C THR A 187 -14.17 10.51 4.75
N PRO A 188 -13.45 10.79 5.86
CA PRO A 188 -13.69 11.98 6.67
C PRO A 188 -13.31 13.32 5.99
N HIS A 189 -12.50 13.29 4.93
CA HIS A 189 -11.84 14.46 4.36
C HIS A 189 -12.54 14.97 3.09
N ARG A 190 -13.25 16.09 3.23
CA ARG A 190 -14.00 16.70 2.11
C ARG A 190 -13.16 17.10 0.90
N PRO A 191 -11.91 17.62 1.04
CA PRO A 191 -11.12 18.06 -0.11
C PRO A 191 -10.84 16.96 -1.14
N VAL A 192 -10.94 15.70 -0.74
CA VAL A 192 -10.61 14.53 -1.56
C VAL A 192 -11.82 13.63 -1.84
N ASN A 193 -13.05 14.17 -1.72
CA ASN A 193 -14.29 13.42 -1.97
C ASN A 193 -14.32 12.79 -3.37
N GLU A 194 -13.90 13.50 -4.42
CA GLU A 194 -13.89 12.97 -5.79
C GLU A 194 -12.91 11.80 -5.95
N ILE A 195 -11.74 11.88 -5.31
CA ILE A 195 -10.74 10.80 -5.30
C ILE A 195 -11.30 9.60 -4.54
N THR A 196 -11.89 9.84 -3.37
CA THR A 196 -12.53 8.80 -2.54
C THR A 196 -13.63 8.08 -3.31
N GLN A 197 -14.48 8.82 -4.02
CA GLN A 197 -15.53 8.25 -4.86
C GLN A 197 -14.94 7.38 -5.98
N ARG A 198 -13.90 7.86 -6.68
CA ARG A 198 -13.21 7.06 -7.71
C ARG A 198 -12.59 5.78 -7.16
N LEU A 199 -12.00 5.83 -5.96
CA LEU A 199 -11.46 4.63 -5.31
C LEU A 199 -12.58 3.64 -4.92
N CYS A 200 -13.73 4.15 -4.47
CA CYS A 200 -14.90 3.32 -4.23
C CYS A 200 -15.41 2.63 -5.50
N GLU A 201 -15.55 3.37 -6.60
CA GLU A 201 -15.95 2.85 -7.92
C GLU A 201 -14.95 1.80 -8.43
N LEU A 202 -13.65 2.06 -8.29
CA LEU A 202 -12.59 1.13 -8.65
C LEU A 202 -12.65 -0.16 -7.82
N ARG A 203 -12.83 -0.05 -6.49
CA ARG A 203 -13.00 -1.21 -5.60
C ARG A 203 -14.23 -2.03 -5.97
N GLU A 204 -15.34 -1.37 -6.30
CA GLU A 204 -16.55 -2.04 -6.75
C GLU A 204 -16.34 -2.75 -8.09
N GLY A 205 -15.71 -2.08 -9.07
CA GLY A 205 -15.35 -2.67 -10.34
C GLY A 205 -14.46 -3.90 -10.20
N MET A 206 -13.45 -3.85 -9.32
CA MET A 206 -12.59 -5.00 -9.00
C MET A 206 -13.41 -6.15 -8.38
N SER A 207 -14.33 -5.84 -7.46
CA SER A 207 -15.25 -6.84 -6.89
C SER A 207 -16.17 -7.46 -7.95
N GLN A 208 -16.70 -6.66 -8.89
CA GLN A 208 -17.50 -7.16 -10.00
C GLN A 208 -16.69 -8.08 -10.92
N LEU A 209 -15.42 -7.74 -11.18
CA LEU A 209 -14.52 -8.66 -11.84
C LEU A 209 -14.48 -9.96 -11.04
N ASP A 210 -14.16 -9.94 -9.76
CA ASP A 210 -13.99 -11.15 -8.93
C ASP A 210 -15.25 -12.02 -8.80
N HIS A 211 -16.44 -11.44 -8.79
CA HIS A 211 -17.71 -12.16 -8.76
C HIS A 211 -18.04 -12.86 -10.08
N ASN A 212 -17.45 -12.44 -11.20
CA ASN A 212 -17.63 -13.14 -12.47
C ASN A 212 -16.93 -14.51 -12.43
N ARG A 213 -17.74 -15.57 -12.40
CA ARG A 213 -17.31 -16.98 -12.39
C ARG A 213 -16.75 -17.46 -13.73
N THR A 214 -16.83 -16.63 -14.77
CA THR A 214 -16.25 -16.89 -16.08
C THR A 214 -15.06 -15.97 -16.36
N ALA A 215 -14.38 -16.18 -17.48
CA ALA A 215 -13.31 -15.29 -17.90
C ALA A 215 -13.86 -13.89 -18.19
N ASN A 216 -13.26 -12.86 -17.58
CA ASN A 216 -13.56 -11.47 -17.93
C ASN A 216 -12.96 -11.13 -19.29
N THR A 217 -13.65 -10.25 -20.03
CA THR A 217 -13.10 -9.71 -21.28
C THR A 217 -12.00 -8.69 -20.99
N PRO A 218 -11.03 -8.50 -21.91
CA PRO A 218 -10.03 -7.44 -21.77
C PRO A 218 -10.64 -6.05 -21.53
N ASP A 219 -11.79 -5.73 -22.13
CA ASP A 219 -12.46 -4.45 -21.95
C ASP A 219 -13.01 -4.25 -20.54
N ALA A 220 -13.35 -5.32 -19.82
CA ALA A 220 -13.75 -5.22 -18.43
C ALA A 220 -12.60 -4.68 -17.55
N TYR A 221 -11.35 -5.08 -17.85
CA TYR A 221 -10.17 -4.56 -17.14
C TYR A 221 -9.81 -3.13 -17.54
N ARG A 222 -10.07 -2.73 -18.80
CA ARG A 222 -9.78 -1.37 -19.29
C ARG A 222 -10.76 -0.30 -18.79
N ARG A 223 -11.90 -0.73 -18.26
CA ARG A 223 -12.94 0.16 -17.71
C ARG A 223 -12.71 0.49 -16.22
N LEU A 224 -11.84 -0.24 -15.55
CA LEU A 224 -11.30 0.14 -14.24
C LEU A 224 -10.40 1.37 -14.41
#